data_AF-Q9AVD8-F1
#
_entry.id   AF-Q9AVD8-F1
#
_cell.length_a   1.000
_cell.length_b   1.000
_cell.length_c   1.000
_cell.angle_alpha   90.00
_cell.angle_beta   90.00
_cell.angle_gamma   90.00
#
_symmetry.space_group_name_H-M   'P 1'
#
loop_
_entity.id
_entity.type
_entity.pdbx_description
1 polymer ?
#
loop_
_entity_poly.entity_id
_entity_poly.type
_entity_poly.pdbx_seq_one_letter_code
_entity_poly.pdbx_strand_id
1 'polypeptide(L)'
;IFAYGQTGSGKTHTMTGPSDLTKETLGVNYRALSDLFLISEQRRDVISYDISVQMVEIYNEQVRDLLTPDGVNKKVEIRNSSQKGFNVPDANLVPVTSTSDVMNLMNLGHKNRAVSATAMNDRSSRSHSCLTVHVQGRNMTSGAILRGSMHLVDLAGT
;
A
#
# COMPACT_ATOMS: atom_id res chain seq x y z
N ILE A 1 3.64 -9.21 -3.01
CA ILE A 1 2.85 -9.61 -4.20
C ILE A 1 3.07 -8.55 -5.28
N PHE A 2 3.41 -8.98 -6.49
CA PHE A 2 3.66 -8.10 -7.63
C PHE A 2 2.68 -8.43 -8.75
N ALA A 3 2.07 -7.41 -9.35
CA ALA A 3 1.39 -7.54 -10.63
C ALA A 3 2.28 -6.99 -11.75
N TYR A 4 2.52 -7.81 -12.77
CA TYR A 4 3.39 -7.53 -13.91
C TYR A 4 2.68 -7.88 -15.22
N GLY A 5 2.98 -7.13 -16.29
CA GLY A 5 2.37 -7.30 -17.61
C GLY A 5 2.29 -5.98 -18.37
N GLN A 6 2.01 -6.06 -19.67
CA GLN A 6 1.89 -4.88 -20.53
C GLN A 6 0.76 -3.92 -20.10
N THR A 7 0.78 -2.69 -20.59
CA THR A 7 -0.34 -1.75 -20.40
C THR A 7 -1.63 -2.35 -20.94
N GLY A 8 -2.73 -2.23 -20.17
CA GLY A 8 -4.02 -2.83 -20.52
C GLY A 8 -4.18 -4.31 -20.16
N SER A 9 -3.16 -5.00 -19.64
CA SER A 9 -3.24 -6.43 -19.26
C SER A 9 -4.03 -6.71 -17.97
N GLY A 10 -4.64 -5.69 -17.36
CA GLY A 10 -5.46 -5.86 -16.15
C GLY A 10 -4.70 -5.86 -14.82
N LYS A 11 -3.43 -5.42 -14.73
CA LYS A 11 -2.67 -5.39 -13.46
C LYS A 11 -3.41 -4.70 -12.32
N THR A 12 -3.83 -3.46 -12.54
CA THR A 12 -4.57 -2.66 -11.56
C THR A 12 -5.93 -3.29 -11.24
N HIS A 13 -6.59 -3.88 -12.25
CA HIS A 13 -7.85 -4.60 -12.07
C HIS A 13 -7.68 -5.84 -11.18
N THR A 14 -6.59 -6.60 -11.34
CA THR A 14 -6.28 -7.75 -10.48
C THR A 14 -5.91 -7.31 -9.06
N MET A 15 -5.11 -6.26 -8.92
CA MET A 15 -4.65 -5.80 -7.59
C MET A 15 -5.74 -5.10 -6.79
N THR A 16 -6.42 -4.11 -7.38
CA THR A 16 -7.41 -3.29 -6.68
C THR A 16 -8.84 -3.74 -6.97
N GLY A 17 -9.13 -4.14 -8.21
CA GLY A 17 -10.49 -4.33 -8.71
C GLY A 17 -10.94 -3.19 -9.62
N PRO A 18 -12.10 -3.32 -10.27
CA PRO A 18 -12.72 -2.24 -11.04
C PRO A 18 -13.26 -1.13 -10.13
N SER A 19 -13.59 0.02 -10.70
CA SER A 19 -14.14 1.17 -9.98
C SER A 19 -15.47 0.87 -9.28
N ASP A 20 -16.26 -0.04 -9.85
CA ASP A 20 -17.50 -0.55 -9.25
C ASP A 20 -17.19 -1.87 -8.52
N LEU A 21 -16.82 -1.74 -7.24
CA LEU A 21 -16.43 -2.89 -6.41
C LEU A 21 -17.67 -3.65 -5.96
N THR A 22 -17.83 -4.87 -6.47
CA THR A 22 -18.75 -5.88 -5.95
C THR A 22 -17.96 -6.94 -5.18
N LYS A 23 -18.63 -7.77 -4.38
CA LYS A 23 -17.95 -8.87 -3.66
C LYS A 23 -17.17 -9.81 -4.58
N GLU A 24 -17.62 -9.97 -5.82
CA GLU A 24 -17.00 -10.84 -6.81
C GLU A 24 -15.79 -10.17 -7.48
N THR A 25 -15.83 -8.84 -7.65
CA THR A 25 -14.79 -8.07 -8.34
C THR A 25 -13.68 -7.54 -7.44
N LEU A 26 -13.71 -7.85 -6.14
CA LEU A 26 -12.65 -7.47 -5.20
C LEU A 26 -11.29 -8.00 -5.66
N GLY A 27 -10.34 -7.08 -5.83
CA GLY A 27 -8.95 -7.40 -6.16
C GLY A 27 -8.18 -8.05 -5.00
N VAL A 28 -6.94 -8.44 -5.29
CA VAL A 28 -6.03 -9.08 -4.34
C VAL A 28 -5.80 -8.23 -3.08
N ASN A 29 -5.70 -6.91 -3.23
CA ASN A 29 -5.45 -5.99 -2.12
C ASN A 29 -6.56 -6.08 -1.07
N TYR A 30 -7.82 -5.99 -1.49
CA TYR A 30 -8.94 -6.06 -0.56
C TYR A 30 -9.01 -7.42 0.14
N ARG A 31 -8.82 -8.52 -0.62
CA ARG A 31 -8.89 -9.88 -0.07
C ARG A 31 -7.80 -10.12 0.98
N ALA A 32 -6.55 -9.78 0.65
CA ALA A 32 -5.42 -9.95 1.55
C ALA A 32 -5.55 -9.10 2.83
N LEU A 33 -6.04 -7.86 2.69
CA LEU A 33 -6.28 -6.96 3.83
C LEU A 33 -7.45 -7.46 4.69
N SER A 34 -8.54 -7.92 4.06
CA SER A 34 -9.68 -8.51 4.78
C SER A 34 -9.25 -9.70 5.63
N ASP A 35 -8.44 -10.60 5.06
CA ASP A 35 -7.92 -11.75 5.80
C ASP A 35 -6.98 -11.30 6.94
N LEU A 36 -6.12 -10.30 6.71
CA LEU A 36 -5.24 -9.75 7.74
C LEU A 36 -6.04 -9.22 8.94
N PHE A 37 -7.04 -8.37 8.70
CA PHE A 37 -7.85 -7.79 9.77
C PHE A 37 -8.72 -8.86 10.46
N LEU A 38 -9.26 -9.82 9.72
CA LEU A 38 -10.00 -10.95 10.29
C LEU A 38 -9.11 -11.77 11.25
N ILE A 39 -7.89 -12.12 10.83
CA ILE A 39 -6.93 -12.85 11.68
C ILE A 39 -6.53 -12.01 12.90
N SER A 40 -6.37 -10.70 12.72
CA SER A 40 -6.03 -9.80 13.83
C SER A 40 -7.11 -9.79 14.92
N GLU A 41 -8.39 -9.77 14.52
CA GLU A 41 -9.51 -9.79 15.45
C GLU A 41 -9.65 -11.16 16.12
N GLN A 42 -9.54 -12.26 15.36
CA GLN A 42 -9.60 -13.63 15.90
C GLN A 42 -8.53 -13.90 16.96
N ARG A 43 -7.40 -13.18 16.93
CA ARG A 43 -6.27 -13.37 17.84
C ARG A 43 -6.15 -12.26 18.88
N ARG A 44 -7.12 -11.33 18.96
CA ARG A 44 -7.06 -10.11 19.79
C ARG A 44 -6.82 -10.38 21.28
N ASP A 45 -7.30 -11.51 21.80
CA ASP A 45 -7.13 -11.89 23.21
C ASP A 45 -5.72 -12.41 23.54
N VAL A 46 -4.91 -12.76 22.52
CA VAL A 46 -3.55 -13.30 22.69
C VAL A 46 -2.48 -12.32 22.17
N ILE A 47 -2.80 -11.60 21.09
CA ILE A 47 -1.86 -10.71 20.40
C ILE A 47 -2.55 -9.35 20.16
N SER A 48 -1.89 -8.29 20.62
CA SER A 48 -2.25 -6.92 20.23
C SER A 48 -1.52 -6.56 18.94
N TYR A 49 -2.26 -6.08 17.94
CA TYR A 49 -1.70 -5.71 16.64
C TYR A 49 -1.74 -4.19 16.43
N ASP A 50 -0.60 -3.62 16.07
CA ASP A 50 -0.48 -2.28 15.50
C ASP A 50 -0.28 -2.43 13.98
N ILE A 51 -1.23 -1.92 13.19
CA ILE A 51 -1.18 -1.98 11.73
C ILE A 51 -1.08 -0.56 11.18
N SER A 52 -0.16 -0.35 10.24
CA SER A 52 0.02 0.94 9.58
C SER A 52 0.38 0.75 8.12
N VAL A 53 0.04 1.73 7.27
CA VAL A 53 0.31 1.64 5.84
C VAL A 53 1.13 2.83 5.34
N GLN A 54 1.93 2.54 4.32
CA GLN A 54 2.63 3.52 3.49
C GLN A 54 2.28 3.24 2.03
N MET A 55 2.07 4.27 1.23
CA MET A 55 1.86 4.12 -0.21
C MET A 55 2.77 5.08 -0.96
N VAL A 56 3.57 4.55 -1.89
CA VAL A 56 4.53 5.34 -2.67
C VAL A 56 4.39 5.06 -4.16
N GLU A 57 4.68 6.09 -4.95
CA GLU A 57 4.86 6.01 -6.39
C GLU A 57 6.35 6.06 -6.72
N ILE A 58 6.80 5.24 -7.66
CA ILE A 58 8.11 5.33 -8.29
C ILE A 58 7.92 5.71 -9.74
N TYR A 59 8.43 6.87 -10.12
CA TYR A 59 8.34 7.39 -11.48
C TYR A 59 9.63 8.12 -11.83
N ASN A 60 10.25 7.74 -12.95
CA ASN A 60 11.51 8.34 -13.43
C ASN A 60 12.59 8.37 -12.33
N GLU A 61 12.80 7.23 -11.66
CA GLU A 61 13.76 7.08 -10.55
C GLU A 61 13.52 8.02 -9.35
N GLN A 62 12.31 8.59 -9.22
CA GLN A 62 11.92 9.42 -8.09
C GLN A 62 10.83 8.73 -7.30
N VAL A 63 11.02 8.63 -5.98
CA VAL A 63 10.00 8.12 -5.06
C VAL A 63 9.18 9.28 -4.52
N ARG A 64 7.86 9.11 -4.53
CA ARG A 64 6.90 10.09 -4.04
C ARG A 64 5.94 9.44 -3.08
N ASP A 65 5.64 10.14 -2.00
CA ASP A 65 4.61 9.74 -1.07
C ASP A 65 3.22 10.03 -1.66
N LEU A 66 2.35 9.03 -1.67
CA LEU A 66 0.99 9.13 -2.17
C LEU A 66 -0.05 9.40 -1.07
N LEU A 67 0.32 9.33 0.21
CA LEU A 67 -0.60 9.54 1.34
C LEU A 67 -0.53 10.96 1.93
N THR A 68 -0.10 11.95 1.13
CA THR A 68 -0.10 13.35 1.56
C THR A 68 -1.52 13.94 1.52
N PRO A 69 -2.00 14.60 2.59
CA PRO A 69 -3.36 15.16 2.65
C PRO A 69 -3.63 16.22 1.58
N ASP A 70 -2.63 17.05 1.29
CA ASP A 70 -2.79 18.23 0.42
C ASP A 70 -2.49 17.94 -1.05
N GLY A 71 -2.27 16.67 -1.42
CA GLY A 71 -1.84 16.28 -2.77
C GLY A 71 -0.48 16.86 -3.19
N VAL A 72 0.26 17.47 -2.25
CA VAL A 72 1.61 17.97 -2.47
C VAL A 72 2.49 16.76 -2.75
N ASN A 73 3.14 16.78 -3.92
CA ASN A 73 4.11 15.79 -4.36
C ASN A 73 5.35 15.82 -3.46
N LYS A 74 5.26 15.17 -2.29
CA LYS A 74 6.40 15.03 -1.38
C LYS A 74 7.34 13.96 -1.95
N LYS A 75 8.45 14.42 -2.51
CA LYS A 75 9.57 13.53 -2.84
C LYS A 75 10.14 12.96 -1.54
N VAL A 76 10.44 11.68 -1.55
CA VAL A 76 10.98 10.95 -0.41
C VAL A 76 12.16 10.10 -0.87
N GLU A 77 13.07 9.81 0.04
CA GLU A 77 14.29 9.07 -0.26
C GLU A 77 14.20 7.64 0.26
N ILE A 78 14.77 6.71 -0.50
CA ILE A 78 15.02 5.35 -0.04
C ILE A 78 16.27 5.39 0.83
N ARG A 79 16.16 4.91 2.08
CA ARG A 79 17.28 4.80 3.00
C ARG A 79 17.53 3.34 3.36
N ASN A 80 18.81 2.98 3.49
CA ASN A 80 19.21 1.67 3.97
C ASN A 80 19.36 1.72 5.50
N SER A 81 18.52 0.98 6.21
CA SER A 81 18.63 0.78 7.66
C SER A 81 19.22 -0.59 7.94
N SER A 82 20.29 -0.64 8.74
CA SER A 82 20.96 -1.89 9.13
C SER A 82 20.04 -2.91 9.81
N GLN A 83 18.92 -2.47 10.40
CA GLN A 83 17.96 -3.35 11.08
C GLN A 83 16.66 -3.60 10.31
N LYS A 84 16.30 -2.72 9.36
CA LYS A 84 15.00 -2.77 8.65
C LYS A 84 15.14 -2.90 7.13
N GLY A 85 16.36 -3.05 6.63
CA GLY A 85 16.65 -3.05 5.19
C GLY A 85 16.35 -1.69 4.56
N PHE A 86 16.08 -1.70 3.25
CA PHE A 86 15.68 -0.51 2.51
C PHE A 86 14.26 -0.08 2.92
N ASN A 87 14.11 1.19 3.32
CA ASN A 87 12.84 1.77 3.71
C ASN A 87 12.69 3.21 3.19
N VAL A 88 11.49 3.76 3.33
CA VAL A 88 11.17 5.15 2.95
C VAL A 88 10.70 5.87 4.23
N PRO A 89 11.62 6.32 5.09
CA PRO A 89 11.28 6.76 6.44
C PRO A 89 10.50 8.08 6.45
N ASP A 90 10.69 8.90 5.41
CA ASP A 90 10.05 10.21 5.29
C ASP A 90 8.66 10.13 4.63
N ALA A 91 8.22 8.94 4.18
CA ALA A 91 6.86 8.73 3.70
C ALA A 91 5.87 8.57 4.86
N ASN A 92 4.67 9.10 4.71
CA ASN A 92 3.60 9.04 5.71
C ASN A 92 3.26 7.59 6.06
N LEU A 93 3.49 7.23 7.32
CA LEU A 93 3.07 5.97 7.91
C LEU A 93 1.76 6.19 8.66
N VAL A 94 0.66 5.72 8.07
CA VAL A 94 -0.69 6.01 8.56
C VAL A 94 -1.24 4.80 9.31
N PRO A 95 -1.59 4.93 10.60
CA PRO A 95 -2.27 3.86 11.34
C PRO A 95 -3.62 3.52 10.75
N VAL A 96 -3.98 2.23 10.75
CA VAL A 96 -5.26 1.73 10.23
C VAL A 96 -5.82 0.66 11.14
N THR A 97 -7.15 0.58 11.19
CA THR A 97 -7.89 -0.35 12.06
C THR A 97 -8.81 -1.30 11.29
N SER A 98 -9.02 -1.03 10.00
CA SER A 98 -9.91 -1.81 9.15
C SER A 98 -9.44 -1.88 7.70
N THR A 99 -9.97 -2.86 6.96
CA THR A 99 -9.78 -2.95 5.50
C THR A 99 -10.26 -1.68 4.80
N SER A 100 -11.37 -1.10 5.25
CA SER A 100 -11.91 0.15 4.68
C SER A 100 -10.97 1.34 4.83
N ASP A 101 -10.24 1.45 5.95
CA ASP A 101 -9.27 2.54 6.15
C ASP A 101 -8.18 2.48 5.07
N VAL A 102 -7.67 1.27 4.81
CA VAL A 102 -6.63 1.05 3.80
C VAL A 102 -7.16 1.34 2.40
N MET A 103 -8.39 0.89 2.08
CA MET A 103 -9.01 1.17 0.78
C MET A 103 -9.23 2.68 0.55
N ASN A 104 -9.61 3.42 1.60
CA ASN A 104 -9.74 4.88 1.53
C ASN A 104 -8.39 5.55 1.27
N LEU A 105 -7.32 5.10 1.93
CA LEU A 105 -5.96 5.59 1.70
C LEU A 105 -5.45 5.22 0.30
N MET A 106 -5.78 4.04 -0.21
CA MET A 106 -5.47 3.68 -1.60
C MET A 106 -6.18 4.60 -2.59
N ASN A 107 -7.47 4.89 -2.37
CA ASN A 107 -8.22 5.83 -3.21
C ASN A 107 -7.62 7.24 -3.17
N LEU A 108 -7.20 7.71 -2.00
CA LEU A 108 -6.44 8.97 -1.87
C LEU A 108 -5.14 8.91 -2.67
N GLY A 109 -4.36 7.84 -2.53
CA GLY A 109 -3.10 7.67 -3.26
C GLY A 109 -3.28 7.62 -4.77
N HIS A 110 -4.34 6.96 -5.26
CA HIS A 110 -4.70 6.96 -6.68
C HIS A 110 -5.09 8.36 -7.18
N LYS A 111 -5.84 9.14 -6.40
CA LYS A 111 -6.16 10.54 -6.73
C LYS A 111 -4.90 11.40 -6.80
N ASN A 112 -4.02 11.30 -5.80
CA ASN A 112 -2.75 12.04 -5.76
C ASN A 112 -1.83 11.69 -6.93
N ARG A 113 -1.80 10.40 -7.30
CA ARG A 113 -1.08 9.90 -8.50
C ARG A 113 -1.64 10.49 -9.79
N ALA A 114 -2.97 10.57 -9.93
CA ALA A 114 -3.65 11.11 -11.11
C ALA A 114 -3.47 12.63 -11.25
N VAL A 115 -3.57 13.40 -10.16
CA VAL A 115 -3.32 14.86 -10.16
C VAL A 115 -1.90 15.18 -10.62
N SER A 116 -0.95 14.33 -10.26
CA SER A 116 0.45 14.45 -10.68
C SER A 116 0.70 14.13 -12.17
N ALA A 117 -0.32 13.70 -12.91
CA ALA A 117 -0.24 13.27 -14.31
C ALA A 117 -0.72 14.32 -15.32
N THR A 118 -0.87 15.60 -14.95
CA THR A 118 -1.53 16.63 -15.79
C THR A 118 -1.11 16.66 -17.29
N ALA A 119 -2.16 16.63 -18.12
CA ALA A 119 -2.36 17.05 -19.52
C ALA A 119 -1.66 16.37 -20.71
N MET A 120 -0.55 15.63 -20.59
CA MET A 120 0.08 15.07 -21.82
C MET A 120 0.78 13.72 -21.69
N ASN A 121 0.79 13.09 -20.51
CA ASN A 121 1.44 11.79 -20.30
C ASN A 121 0.52 10.88 -19.50
N ASP A 122 0.06 9.79 -20.09
CA ASP A 122 -0.51 8.67 -19.33
C ASP A 122 0.56 8.10 -18.40
N ARG A 123 0.68 8.70 -17.22
CA ARG A 123 1.71 8.40 -16.22
C ARG A 123 1.41 7.10 -15.49
N SER A 124 0.15 6.65 -15.51
CA SER A 124 -0.32 5.45 -14.82
C SER A 124 0.33 4.18 -15.38
N SER A 125 0.55 4.13 -16.69
CA SER A 125 1.26 3.04 -17.37
C SER A 125 2.78 3.10 -17.18
N ARG A 126 3.34 4.24 -16.77
CA ARG A 126 4.80 4.49 -16.71
C ARG A 126 5.35 4.64 -15.29
N SER A 127 4.53 4.45 -14.27
CA SER A 127 4.92 4.54 -12.86
C SER A 127 4.56 3.25 -12.13
N HIS A 128 5.37 2.89 -11.14
CA HIS A 128 5.09 1.79 -10.23
C HIS A 128 4.38 2.34 -8.98
N SER A 129 3.41 1.59 -8.47
CA SER A 129 2.75 1.89 -7.20
C SER A 129 3.04 0.78 -6.20
N CYS A 130 3.46 1.14 -4.99
CA CYS A 130 3.73 0.21 -3.91
C CYS A 130 2.95 0.60 -2.67
N LEU A 131 2.00 -0.24 -2.28
CA LEU A 131 1.38 -0.19 -0.96
C LEU A 131 2.14 -1.14 -0.04
N THR A 132 2.62 -0.63 1.09
CA THR A 132 3.27 -1.42 2.13
C THR A 132 2.41 -1.39 3.39
N VAL A 133 2.00 -2.57 3.85
CA VAL A 133 1.30 -2.76 5.12
C VAL A 133 2.32 -3.26 6.14
N HIS A 134 2.53 -2.47 7.19
CA HIS A 134 3.39 -2.81 8.31
C HIS A 134 2.52 -3.35 9.44
N VAL A 135 2.89 -4.51 9.97
CA VAL A 135 2.18 -5.20 11.05
C VAL A 135 3.16 -5.45 12.18
N GLN A 136 2.83 -4.94 13.37
CA GLN A 136 3.53 -5.24 14.60
C GLN A 136 2.57 -5.99 15.52
N GLY A 137 2.89 -7.24 15.85
CA GLY A 137 2.13 -8.02 16.82
C GLY A 137 2.89 -8.11 18.14
N ARG A 138 2.21 -7.84 19.26
CA ARG A 138 2.74 -8.03 20.62
C ARG A 138 1.97 -9.15 21.30
N ASN A 139 2.67 -10.23 21.66
CA ASN A 139 2.08 -11.28 22.49
C ASN A 139 1.83 -10.73 23.90
N MET A 140 0.59 -10.78 24.37
CA MET A 140 0.18 -10.17 25.64
C MET A 140 0.71 -10.93 26.86
N THR A 141 1.00 -12.22 26.71
CA THR A 141 1.51 -13.08 27.80
C THR A 141 3.03 -13.00 27.92
N SER A 142 3.76 -13.16 26.81
CA SER A 142 5.23 -13.20 26.82
C SER A 142 5.89 -11.84 26.60
N GLY A 143 5.13 -10.83 26.15
CA GLY A 143 5.65 -9.52 25.76
C GLY A 143 6.44 -9.52 24.44
N ALA A 144 6.61 -10.67 23.80
CA ALA A 144 7.37 -10.82 22.56
C ALA A 144 6.76 -9.99 21.43
N ILE A 145 7.60 -9.31 20.66
CA ILE A 145 7.20 -8.46 19.54
C ILE A 145 7.59 -9.14 18.22
N LEU A 146 6.61 -9.32 17.35
CA LEU A 146 6.78 -9.79 15.98
C LEU A 146 6.51 -8.62 15.02
N ARG A 147 7.30 -8.52 13.96
CA ARG A 147 7.12 -7.51 12.92
C ARG A 147 7.10 -8.17 11.56
N GLY A 148 6.14 -7.79 10.72
CA GLY A 148 6.01 -8.25 9.35
C GLY A 148 5.57 -7.11 8.45
N SER A 149 5.94 -7.20 7.17
CA SER A 149 5.49 -6.25 6.16
C SER A 149 4.92 -7.01 4.96
N MET A 150 3.81 -6.53 4.43
CA MET A 150 3.21 -6.99 3.18
C MET A 150 3.32 -5.90 2.13
N HIS A 151 4.00 -6.21 1.01
CA HIS A 151 4.14 -5.29 -0.12
C HIS A 151 3.19 -5.71 -1.24
N LEU A 152 2.32 -4.80 -1.65
CA LEU A 152 1.32 -4.97 -2.70
C LEU A 152 1.66 -4.00 -3.83
N VAL A 153 2.28 -4.52 -4.89
CA VAL A 153 2.95 -3.72 -5.91
C VAL A 153 2.27 -3.87 -7.27
N ASP A 154 1.87 -2.74 -7.86
CA ASP A 154 1.40 -2.62 -9.23
C ASP A 154 2.51 -1.98 -10.07
N LEU A 155 3.14 -2.78 -10.94
CA LEU A 155 4.27 -2.31 -11.74
C LEU A 155 3.78 -1.51 -12.96
N ALA A 156 4.62 -0.60 -13.45
CA ALA A 156 4.42 0.05 -14.74
C ALA A 156 4.21 -1.01 -15.84
N GLY A 157 3.42 -0.65 -16.86
CA GLY A 157 3.28 -1.46 -18.06
C GLY A 157 4.59 -1.48 -18.83
N THR A 158 5.00 -2.68 -19.23
CA THR A 158 6.12 -2.91 -20.15
C THR A 158 5.68 -2.87 -21.60
#